data_AF-A0A409Y6G5-F1
#
_entry.id   AF-A0A409Y6G5-F1
#
_cell.length_a   1.000
_cell.length_b   1.000
_cell.length_c   1.000
_cell.angle_alpha   90.00
_cell.angle_beta   90.00
_cell.angle_gamma   90.00
#
_symmetry.space_group_name_H-M   'P 1'
#
loop_
_entity.id
_entity.type
_entity.pdbx_description
1 polymer ?
#
loop_
_entity_poly.entity_id
_entity_poly.type
_entity_poly.pdbx_seq_one_letter_code
_entity_poly.pdbx_strand_id
1 'polypeptide(L)'
;MCRLHTEGTKHGCGHYIITRKLLQEDCMNRFCIFSQAHQSDCPHCPQCRRYYDPDASEKITLKTSDFCRECEYWFKGPGSRPR
;
A
#
# COMPACT_ATOMS: atom_id res chain seq x y z
N MET A 1 -7.74 -8.43 8.16
CA MET A 1 -7.22 -8.93 6.86
C MET A 1 -5.72 -8.95 6.96
N CYS A 2 -5.05 -9.66 6.04
CA CYS A 2 -3.59 -9.65 6.04
C CYS A 2 -3.08 -8.22 5.90
N ARG A 3 -1.94 -7.92 6.51
CA ARG A 3 -1.26 -6.62 6.42
C ARG A 3 0.08 -6.80 5.75
N LEU A 4 0.59 -5.74 5.14
CA LEU A 4 1.91 -5.77 4.52
C LEU A 4 2.92 -4.99 5.37
N HIS A 5 4.15 -5.47 5.37
CA HIS A 5 5.32 -4.69 5.74
C HIS A 5 5.94 -4.18 4.44
N THR A 6 6.04 -2.87 4.32
CA THR A 6 6.47 -2.22 3.09
C THR A 6 7.71 -1.37 3.34
N GLU A 7 8.52 -1.22 2.30
CA GLU A 7 9.55 -0.20 2.28
C GLU A 7 9.39 0.69 1.06
N GLY A 8 9.83 1.94 1.20
CA GLY A 8 9.47 2.97 0.23
C GLY A 8 10.11 4.33 0.49
N THR A 9 9.76 5.25 -0.40
CA THR A 9 10.27 6.62 -0.40
C THR A 9 9.21 7.58 0.14
N LYS A 10 9.60 8.44 1.08
CA LYS A 10 8.76 9.55 1.54
C LYS A 10 9.11 10.79 0.71
N HIS A 11 8.12 11.31 -0.01
CA HIS A 11 8.26 12.47 -0.88
C HIS A 11 7.97 13.78 -0.13
N GLY A 12 8.42 14.90 -0.71
CA GLY A 12 8.24 16.24 -0.14
C GLY A 12 6.78 16.66 -0.07
N CYS A 13 5.91 16.06 -0.89
CA CYS A 13 4.45 16.21 -0.80
C CYS A 13 3.79 15.47 0.37
N GLY A 14 4.57 14.73 1.18
CA GLY A 14 4.07 13.94 2.29
C GLY A 14 3.60 12.54 1.92
N HIS A 15 3.49 12.20 0.63
CA HIS A 15 3.15 10.85 0.20
C HIS A 15 4.30 9.86 0.43
N TYR A 16 3.92 8.66 0.87
CA TYR A 16 4.80 7.51 0.95
C TYR A 16 4.51 6.61 -0.25
N ILE A 17 5.54 6.34 -1.06
CA ILE A 17 5.44 5.48 -2.24
C ILE A 17 6.20 4.19 -1.95
N ILE A 18 5.46 3.08 -1.90
CA ILE A 18 5.99 1.74 -1.69
C ILE A 18 6.87 1.37 -2.88
N THR A 19 8.14 1.09 -2.63
CA THR A 19 9.07 0.57 -3.65
C THR A 19 9.17 -0.95 -3.58
N ARG A 20 8.96 -1.54 -2.39
CA ARG A 20 9.01 -2.99 -2.19
C ARG A 20 8.09 -3.46 -1.06
N LYS A 21 7.46 -4.62 -1.27
CA LYS A 21 6.75 -5.37 -0.23
C LYS A 21 7.71 -6.38 0.38
N LEU A 22 7.88 -6.35 1.70
CA LEU A 22 8.86 -7.16 2.43
C LEU A 22 8.26 -8.46 2.94
N LEU A 23 7.14 -8.34 3.66
CA LEU A 23 6.48 -9.45 4.32
C LEU A 23 4.97 -9.22 4.32
N GLN A 24 4.23 -10.31 4.35
CA GLN A 24 2.81 -10.29 4.66
C GLN A 24 2.59 -10.87 6.06
N GLU A 25 1.92 -10.12 6.92
CA GLU A 25 1.41 -10.61 8.20
C GLU A 25 0.09 -11.33 7.96
N ASP A 26 0.04 -12.62 8.27
CA ASP A 26 -1.16 -13.44 8.06
C ASP A 26 -2.23 -13.13 9.12
N CYS A 27 -3.47 -12.92 8.69
CA CYS A 27 -4.57 -12.64 9.60
C CYS A 27 -5.31 -13.88 10.12
N MET A 28 -4.88 -15.08 9.72
CA MET A 28 -5.46 -16.38 10.09
C MET A 28 -6.98 -16.47 9.90
N ASN A 29 -7.52 -15.72 8.92
CA ASN A 29 -8.95 -15.65 8.67
C ASN A 29 -9.31 -16.44 7.40
N ARG A 30 -10.13 -17.48 7.57
CA ARG A 30 -10.65 -18.33 6.48
C ARG A 30 -11.41 -17.59 5.38
N PHE A 31 -11.91 -16.37 5.65
CA PHE A 31 -12.60 -15.52 4.69
C PHE A 31 -11.70 -14.43 4.06
N CYS A 32 -10.38 -14.49 4.26
CA CYS A 32 -9.43 -13.60 3.61
C CYS A 32 -8.66 -14.37 2.55
N ILE A 33 -8.74 -13.96 1.28
CA ILE A 33 -8.11 -14.71 0.17
C ILE A 33 -6.58 -14.78 0.25
N PHE A 34 -5.97 -13.87 1.01
CA PHE A 34 -4.53 -13.80 1.20
C PHE A 34 -4.06 -14.58 2.43
N SER A 35 -4.97 -15.08 3.27
CA SER A 35 -4.59 -15.79 4.48
C SER A 35 -4.24 -17.24 4.18
N GLN A 36 -3.25 -17.78 4.89
CA GLN A 36 -2.91 -19.21 4.87
C GLN A 36 -4.05 -20.08 5.38
N ALA A 37 -4.97 -19.53 6.19
CA ALA A 37 -6.16 -20.24 6.65
C ALA A 37 -7.27 -20.32 5.59
N HIS A 38 -7.10 -19.69 4.43
CA HIS A 38 -8.07 -19.73 3.34
C HIS A 38 -8.01 -21.07 2.60
N GLN A 39 -9.18 -21.70 2.43
CA GLN A 39 -9.28 -22.96 1.70
C GLN A 39 -9.09 -22.74 0.20
N SER A 40 -8.31 -23.59 -0.46
CA SER A 40 -8.07 -23.53 -1.91
C SER A 40 -9.37 -23.62 -2.70
N ASP A 41 -10.25 -24.56 -2.34
CA ASP A 41 -11.56 -24.80 -2.94
C ASP A 41 -12.68 -24.10 -2.15
N CYS A 42 -12.51 -22.80 -1.88
CA CYS A 42 -13.48 -22.05 -1.06
C CYS A 42 -14.84 -21.91 -1.77
N PRO A 43 -15.92 -22.52 -1.26
CA PRO A 43 -17.24 -22.47 -1.90
C PRO A 43 -17.91 -21.09 -1.80
N HIS A 44 -17.38 -20.21 -0.94
CA HIS A 44 -17.89 -18.87 -0.71
C HIS A 44 -17.15 -17.80 -1.51
N CYS A 45 -16.10 -18.15 -2.27
CA CYS A 45 -15.54 -17.22 -3.25
C CYS A 45 -16.62 -16.92 -4.30
N PRO A 46 -16.98 -15.65 -4.53
CA PRO A 46 -16.16 -14.44 -4.38
C PRO A 46 -16.33 -13.59 -3.12
N GLN A 47 -17.17 -13.98 -2.14
CA GLN A 47 -17.53 -13.16 -0.96
C GLN A 47 -16.37 -12.97 0.04
N CYS A 48 -15.29 -13.75 -0.08
CA CYS A 48 -14.08 -13.56 0.71
C CYS A 48 -13.47 -12.17 0.47
N ARG A 49 -12.88 -11.61 1.53
CA ARG A 49 -12.25 -10.28 1.49
C ARG A 49 -10.99 -10.31 0.62
N ARG A 50 -10.88 -9.33 -0.29
CA ARG A 50 -9.89 -9.28 -1.39
C ARG A 50 -8.83 -8.19 -1.27
N TYR A 51 -8.90 -7.38 -0.22
CA TYR A 51 -7.97 -6.29 0.00
C TYR A 51 -7.06 -6.59 1.19
N TYR A 52 -5.92 -5.93 1.23
CA TYR A 52 -5.10 -5.88 2.44
C TYR A 52 -5.70 -4.83 3.39
N ASP A 53 -5.47 -5.00 4.68
CA ASP A 53 -5.63 -3.90 5.64
C ASP A 53 -4.48 -2.89 5.45
N PRO A 54 -4.53 -1.71 6.10
CA PRO A 54 -3.41 -0.78 6.11
C PRO A 54 -2.10 -1.48 6.49
N ASP A 55 -1.00 -1.02 5.89
CA ASP A 55 0.32 -1.60 6.10
C ASP A 55 0.64 -1.66 7.61
N ALA A 56 1.11 -2.81 8.07
CA ALA A 56 1.50 -3.02 9.47
C ALA A 56 2.74 -2.19 9.83
N SER A 57 3.61 -1.95 8.85
CA SER A 57 4.81 -1.15 9.03
C SER A 57 5.26 -0.55 7.70
N GLU A 58 5.60 0.73 7.73
CA GLU A 58 6.20 1.48 6.62
C GLU A 58 7.66 1.79 6.95
N LYS A 59 8.60 1.13 6.28
CA LYS A 59 10.02 1.43 6.39
C LYS A 59 10.41 2.48 5.36
N ILE A 60 10.77 3.67 5.81
CA ILE A 60 11.25 4.73 4.92
C ILE A 60 12.73 4.50 4.63
N THR A 61 13.06 4.08 3.41
CA THR A 61 14.44 3.85 2.96
C THR A 61 15.07 5.10 2.35
N LEU A 62 14.25 5.97 1.79
CA LEU A 62 14.67 7.25 1.22
C LEU A 62 13.66 8.35 1.59
N LYS A 63 14.17 9.53 1.90
CA LYS A 63 13.38 10.77 2.00
C LYS A 63 13.86 11.72 0.91
N THR A 64 12.94 12.27 0.14
CA THR A 64 13.24 13.30 -0.86
C THR A 64 12.35 14.52 -0.65
N SER A 65 12.86 15.71 -1.00
CA SER A 65 12.08 16.94 -1.09
C SER A 65 11.26 17.01 -2.38
N ASP A 66 11.51 16.12 -3.35
CA ASP A 66 10.76 16.06 -4.59
C ASP A 66 9.33 15.58 -4.38
N PHE A 67 8.43 16.11 -5.19
CA PHE A 67 7.04 15.66 -5.24
C PHE A 67 6.98 14.26 -5.85
N CYS A 68 6.00 13.45 -5.45
CA CYS A 68 5.70 12.24 -6.19
C CYS A 68 5.13 12.59 -7.58
N ARG A 69 5.20 11.66 -8.52
CA ARG A 69 4.76 11.86 -9.91
C ARG A 69 3.32 12.37 -10.03
N GLU A 70 2.45 11.92 -9.12
CA GLU A 70 1.04 12.32 -9.10
C GLU A 70 0.86 13.76 -8.61
N CYS A 71 1.69 14.23 -7.68
CA CYS A 71 1.61 15.58 -7.15
C CYS A 71 2.39 16.59 -8.00
N GLU A 72 3.42 16.13 -8.73
CA GLU A 72 4.30 17.01 -9.50
C GLU A 72 3.52 17.91 -10.48
N TYR A 73 2.52 17.37 -11.16
CA TYR A 73 1.65 18.14 -12.06
C TYR A 73 0.90 19.28 -11.36
N TRP A 74 0.42 19.05 -10.14
CA TRP A 74 -0.39 20.00 -9.39
C TRP A 74 0.42 21.06 -8.66
N PHE A 75 1.70 20.79 -8.36
CA PHE A 75 2.55 21.71 -7.59
C PHE A 75 3.64 22.37 -8.43
N LYS A 76 4.12 21.72 -9.49
CA LYS A 76 5.16 22.23 -10.40
C LYS A 76 4.69 22.35 -11.87
N GLY A 77 3.61 21.66 -12.25
CA GLY A 77 3.13 21.59 -13.63
C GLY A 77 2.04 22.63 -13.99
N PRO A 78 1.45 22.51 -15.19
CA PRO A 78 0.39 23.40 -15.68
C PRO A 78 -0.88 23.44 -14.82
N GLY A 79 -1.10 22.42 -13.99
CA GLY A 79 -2.20 22.37 -13.03
C GLY A 79 -1.93 23.17 -11.75
N SER A 80 -0.74 23.72 -11.57
CA SER A 80 -0.40 24.51 -10.39
C SER A 80 -1.16 25.83 -10.36
N ARG A 81 -1.74 26.14 -9.20
CA ARG A 81 -2.39 27.43 -8.95
C ARG A 81 -1.37 28.37 -8.32
N PRO A 82 -1.05 29.51 -8.94
CA PRO A 82 -0.21 30.51 -8.30
C PRO A 82 -0.93 31.00 -7.03
N ARG A 83 -0.16 31.13 -5.94
CA ARG A 83 -0.64 31.68 -4.68
C ARG A 83 -0.73 33.21 -4.75
#